data_AF-A0A1I3R4W8-F1
#
_entry.id   AF-A0A1I3R4W8-F1
#
_cell.length_a   1.000
_cell.length_b   1.000
_cell.length_c   1.000
_cell.angle_alpha   90.00
_cell.angle_beta   90.00
_cell.angle_gamma   90.00
#
_symmetry.space_group_name_H-M   'P 1'
#
loop_
_entity.id
_entity.type
_entity.pdbx_description
1 polymer ?
#
loop_
_entity_poly.entity_id
_entity_poly.type
_entity_poly.pdbx_seq_one_letter_code
_entity_poly.pdbx_strand_id
1 'polypeptide(L)'
;MAGSWARLTESSAAVRFIDTNLRGSGQVMLQDNPLTGLLFLIGIGWSAVVSGSPQLAIGAPVGLVVATCTAIGLGVDRTALRSGLFGYNGMLVGMALSIYLAANPLFWAYLVVGAGISVVVMLAMVNIAKTWGVPVLTAPFVLTTWLMLLGSYNFAAISLADLPPPALPSIHVASAMPLDSLALVDAALFGVSQVFFIGNAITGVIFLLALLVSSRWAAAYALAGTVLAIAVAQTLGANSDAIAAGLFGFSPVLTAIAIGTMFDTPRPRVVFYVAAATIFTVITQAALNSALMPLGIPVLTAPFVAVTWLFLLPLRKLVL
;
A
#
# COMPACT_ATOMS: atom_id res chain seq x y z
N MET A 1 9.52 -27.90 -13.59
CA MET A 1 8.20 -28.56 -13.59
C MET A 1 7.18 -27.56 -13.09
N ALA A 2 6.16 -27.21 -13.88
CA ALA A 2 5.08 -26.36 -13.39
C ALA A 2 4.36 -27.08 -12.23
N GLY A 3 4.25 -26.42 -11.08
CA GLY A 3 3.58 -26.99 -9.90
C GLY A 3 2.12 -27.36 -10.18
N SER A 4 1.51 -28.16 -9.31
CA SER A 4 0.09 -28.58 -9.44
C SER A 4 -0.85 -27.38 -9.64
N TRP A 5 -0.61 -26.27 -8.96
CA TRP A 5 -1.37 -25.02 -9.11
C TRP A 5 -1.33 -24.44 -10.52
N ALA A 6 -0.16 -24.37 -11.16
CA ALA A 6 -0.02 -23.83 -12.51
C ALA A 6 -0.79 -24.67 -13.56
N ARG A 7 -0.84 -25.99 -13.40
CA ARG A 7 -1.66 -26.85 -14.27
C ARG A 7 -3.16 -26.60 -14.09
N LEU A 8 -3.59 -26.32 -12.85
CA LEU A 8 -4.99 -25.99 -12.56
C LEU A 8 -5.38 -24.61 -13.13
N THR A 9 -4.50 -23.62 -13.04
CA THR A 9 -4.76 -22.30 -13.64
C THR A 9 -4.84 -22.39 -15.16
N GLU A 10 -4.06 -23.25 -15.81
CA GLU A 10 -4.14 -23.50 -17.25
C GLU A 10 -5.48 -24.13 -17.68
N SER A 11 -5.97 -25.10 -16.91
CA SER A 11 -7.16 -25.90 -17.25
C SER A 11 -8.50 -25.30 -16.82
N SER A 12 -8.54 -24.37 -15.87
CA SER A 12 -9.80 -23.79 -15.37
C SER A 12 -9.78 -22.26 -15.37
N ALA A 13 -10.76 -21.65 -16.05
CA ALA A 13 -10.95 -20.20 -16.06
C ALA A 13 -11.24 -19.64 -14.65
N ALA A 14 -12.01 -20.38 -13.84
CA ALA A 14 -12.32 -19.99 -12.47
C ALA A 14 -11.06 -19.99 -11.58
N VAL A 15 -10.23 -21.05 -11.66
CA VAL A 15 -8.98 -21.11 -10.89
C VAL A 15 -8.01 -20.02 -11.34
N ARG A 16 -7.95 -19.74 -12.65
CA ARG A 16 -7.14 -18.64 -13.19
C ARG A 16 -7.61 -17.26 -12.69
N PHE A 17 -8.91 -17.07 -12.57
CA PHE A 17 -9.47 -15.83 -12.01
C PHE A 17 -9.10 -15.68 -10.53
N ILE A 18 -9.19 -16.77 -9.74
CA ILE A 18 -8.74 -16.78 -8.34
C ILE A 18 -7.24 -16.46 -8.26
N ASP A 19 -6.40 -17.14 -9.05
CA ASP A 19 -4.95 -16.89 -9.11
C ASP A 19 -4.63 -15.44 -9.45
N THR A 20 -5.33 -14.86 -10.43
CA THR A 20 -5.16 -13.46 -10.84
C THR A 20 -5.47 -12.50 -9.68
N ASN A 21 -6.57 -12.71 -8.96
CA ASN A 21 -6.93 -11.88 -7.81
C ASN A 21 -5.94 -12.07 -6.66
N LEU A 22 -5.53 -13.31 -6.35
CA LEU A 22 -4.55 -13.57 -5.31
C LEU A 22 -3.20 -12.92 -5.63
N ARG A 23 -2.71 -13.00 -6.87
CA ARG A 23 -1.54 -12.23 -7.32
C ARG A 23 -1.77 -10.74 -7.17
N GLY A 24 -2.96 -10.25 -7.53
CA GLY A 24 -3.35 -8.85 -7.33
C GLY A 24 -3.26 -8.41 -5.87
N SER A 25 -3.67 -9.23 -4.90
CA SER A 25 -3.44 -8.95 -3.48
C SER A 25 -1.93 -8.85 -3.16
N GLY A 26 -1.13 -9.79 -3.66
CA GLY A 26 0.33 -9.78 -3.49
C GLY A 26 1.02 -8.53 -4.07
N GLN A 27 0.52 -8.02 -5.20
CA GLN A 27 1.08 -6.86 -5.89
C GLN A 27 1.00 -5.55 -5.10
N VAL A 28 0.17 -5.47 -4.04
CA VAL A 28 0.16 -4.31 -3.12
C VAL A 28 1.57 -4.05 -2.55
N MET A 29 2.31 -5.11 -2.23
CA MET A 29 3.71 -5.04 -1.81
C MET A 29 4.66 -5.57 -2.88
N LEU A 30 4.28 -5.47 -4.16
CA LEU A 30 5.09 -5.84 -5.32
C LEU A 30 5.46 -7.34 -5.39
N GLN A 31 4.58 -8.22 -4.89
CA GLN A 31 4.80 -9.67 -4.90
C GLN A 31 3.88 -10.37 -5.91
N ASP A 32 4.44 -10.84 -7.03
CA ASP A 32 3.70 -11.67 -8.00
C ASP A 32 3.60 -13.14 -7.54
N ASN A 33 2.96 -13.36 -6.39
CA ASN A 33 2.82 -14.66 -5.76
C ASN A 33 1.40 -14.84 -5.15
N PRO A 34 0.61 -15.82 -5.60
CA PRO A 34 -0.76 -16.01 -5.13
C PRO A 34 -0.83 -16.44 -3.65
N LEU A 35 0.15 -17.18 -3.14
CA LEU A 35 0.16 -17.58 -1.73
C LEU A 35 0.45 -16.38 -0.82
N THR A 36 1.35 -15.49 -1.23
CA THR A 36 1.58 -14.21 -0.54
C THR A 36 0.30 -13.38 -0.47
N GLY A 37 -0.41 -13.23 -1.58
CA GLY A 37 -1.66 -12.48 -1.59
C GLY A 37 -2.80 -13.14 -0.80
N LEU A 38 -2.85 -14.47 -0.74
CA LEU A 38 -3.76 -15.19 0.15
C LEU A 38 -3.46 -14.89 1.63
N LEU A 39 -2.19 -14.92 2.02
CA LEU A 39 -1.77 -14.61 3.38
C LEU A 39 -2.06 -13.15 3.76
N PHE A 40 -1.94 -12.21 2.81
CA PHE A 40 -2.38 -10.83 3.03
C PHE A 40 -3.89 -10.75 3.28
N LEU A 41 -4.72 -11.43 2.49
CA LEU A 41 -6.17 -11.47 2.73
C LEU A 41 -6.52 -12.12 4.08
N ILE A 42 -5.79 -13.16 4.50
CA ILE A 42 -5.94 -13.77 5.83
C ILE A 42 -5.61 -12.77 6.94
N GLY A 43 -4.51 -12.03 6.83
CA GLY A 43 -4.14 -11.00 7.81
C GLY A 43 -5.19 -9.88 7.89
N ILE A 44 -5.72 -9.44 6.75
CA ILE A 44 -6.82 -8.45 6.71
C ILE A 44 -8.07 -9.01 7.40
N GLY A 45 -8.45 -10.25 7.08
CA GLY A 45 -9.60 -10.93 7.70
C GLY A 45 -9.44 -11.08 9.21
N TRP A 46 -8.26 -11.48 9.68
CA TRP A 46 -7.92 -11.53 11.10
C TRP A 46 -8.09 -10.17 11.78
N SER A 47 -7.51 -9.12 11.20
CA SER A 47 -7.63 -7.76 11.72
C SER A 47 -9.08 -7.30 11.77
N ALA A 48 -9.88 -7.59 10.74
CA ALA A 48 -11.30 -7.24 10.69
C ALA A 48 -12.10 -7.91 11.82
N VAL A 49 -11.80 -9.18 12.14
CA VAL A 49 -12.43 -9.90 13.27
C VAL A 49 -12.03 -9.26 14.60
N VAL A 50 -10.73 -9.01 14.81
CA VAL A 50 -10.23 -8.45 16.07
C VAL A 50 -10.72 -7.02 16.31
N SER A 51 -10.81 -6.22 15.26
CA SER A 51 -11.26 -4.82 15.33
C SER A 51 -12.78 -4.65 15.23
N GLY A 52 -13.55 -5.73 15.06
CA GLY A 52 -15.01 -5.67 14.86
C GLY A 52 -15.43 -4.88 13.61
N SER A 53 -14.56 -4.81 12.59
CA SER A 53 -14.74 -3.99 11.39
C SER A 53 -14.90 -4.88 10.14
N PRO A 54 -16.07 -5.55 9.96
CA PRO A 54 -16.27 -6.50 8.86
C PRO A 54 -16.15 -5.87 7.48
N GLN A 55 -16.40 -4.55 7.37
CA GLN A 55 -16.23 -3.81 6.12
C GLN A 55 -14.80 -3.90 5.57
N LEU A 56 -13.76 -4.03 6.42
CA LEU A 56 -12.38 -4.21 5.95
C LEU A 56 -12.18 -5.54 5.24
N ALA A 57 -12.69 -6.63 5.81
CA ALA A 57 -12.60 -7.97 5.24
C ALA A 57 -13.38 -8.11 3.93
N ILE A 58 -14.41 -7.29 3.71
CA ILE A 58 -15.26 -7.34 2.51
C ILE A 58 -14.78 -6.32 1.47
N GLY A 59 -14.41 -5.10 1.89
CA GLY A 59 -14.00 -4.00 1.01
C GLY A 59 -12.75 -4.32 0.21
N ALA A 60 -11.74 -4.95 0.82
CA ALA A 60 -10.54 -5.40 0.12
C ALA A 60 -10.85 -6.35 -1.05
N PRO A 61 -11.49 -7.52 -0.84
CA PRO A 61 -11.77 -8.45 -1.92
C PRO A 61 -12.79 -7.90 -2.93
N VAL A 62 -13.78 -7.10 -2.52
CA VAL A 62 -14.70 -6.46 -3.47
C VAL A 62 -13.93 -5.50 -4.39
N GLY A 63 -13.09 -4.63 -3.84
CA GLY A 63 -12.28 -3.71 -4.65
C GLY A 63 -11.32 -4.44 -5.60
N LEU A 64 -10.69 -5.50 -5.12
CA LEU A 64 -9.81 -6.37 -5.90
C LEU A 64 -10.53 -7.04 -7.09
N VAL A 65 -11.69 -7.65 -6.83
CA VAL A 65 -12.49 -8.36 -7.83
C VAL A 65 -13.08 -7.38 -8.84
N VAL A 66 -13.62 -6.25 -8.40
CA VAL A 66 -14.20 -5.22 -9.27
C VAL A 66 -13.14 -4.66 -10.22
N ALA A 67 -11.95 -4.33 -9.71
CA ALA A 67 -10.87 -3.84 -10.56
C ALA A 67 -10.40 -4.91 -11.56
N THR A 68 -10.26 -6.16 -11.13
CA THR A 68 -9.91 -7.27 -12.03
C THR A 68 -10.98 -7.48 -13.12
N CYS A 69 -12.26 -7.44 -12.77
CA CYS A 69 -13.36 -7.54 -13.74
C CYS A 69 -13.39 -6.36 -14.71
N THR A 70 -13.16 -5.14 -14.21
CA THR A 70 -13.07 -3.93 -15.03
C THR A 70 -11.93 -4.05 -16.05
N ALA A 71 -10.77 -4.53 -15.62
CA ALA A 71 -9.63 -4.76 -16.50
C ALA A 71 -9.92 -5.83 -17.58
N ILE A 72 -10.63 -6.92 -17.23
CA ILE A 72 -11.11 -7.91 -18.19
C ILE A 72 -12.04 -7.27 -19.23
N GLY A 73 -13.03 -6.49 -18.76
CA GLY A 73 -14.00 -5.80 -19.63
C GLY A 73 -13.36 -4.79 -20.58
N LEU A 74 -12.28 -4.12 -20.14
CA LEU A 74 -11.50 -3.19 -20.96
C LEU A 74 -10.49 -3.88 -21.90
N GLY A 75 -10.36 -5.21 -21.84
CA GLY A 75 -9.50 -5.95 -22.75
C GLY A 75 -8.00 -5.65 -22.60
N VAL A 76 -7.52 -5.40 -21.37
CA VAL A 76 -6.11 -5.10 -21.10
C VAL A 76 -5.17 -6.25 -21.48
N ASP A 77 -3.85 -5.98 -21.50
CA ASP A 77 -2.85 -7.02 -21.75
C ASP A 77 -3.02 -8.23 -20.80
N ARG A 78 -3.10 -9.42 -21.40
CA ARG A 78 -3.40 -10.65 -20.66
C ARG A 78 -2.26 -11.08 -19.75
N THR A 79 -1.02 -10.74 -20.07
CA THR A 79 0.14 -11.10 -19.24
C THR A 79 0.16 -10.26 -17.99
N ALA A 80 0.04 -8.94 -18.13
CA ALA A 80 -0.09 -7.99 -17.02
C ALA A 80 -1.32 -8.25 -16.16
N LEU A 81 -2.44 -8.65 -16.78
CA LEU A 81 -3.63 -9.08 -16.05
C LEU A 81 -3.34 -10.30 -15.20
N ARG A 82 -2.77 -11.36 -15.77
CA ARG A 82 -2.48 -12.62 -15.07
C ARG A 82 -1.43 -12.46 -13.97
N SER A 83 -0.54 -11.48 -14.05
CA SER A 83 0.37 -11.12 -12.95
C SER A 83 -0.29 -10.23 -11.89
N GLY A 84 -1.61 -10.01 -11.96
CA GLY A 84 -2.38 -9.29 -10.93
C GLY A 84 -2.25 -7.76 -10.95
N LEU A 85 -1.62 -7.17 -11.98
CA LEU A 85 -1.26 -5.74 -11.94
C LEU A 85 -2.47 -4.80 -11.91
N PHE A 86 -3.66 -5.23 -12.32
CA PHE A 86 -4.84 -4.36 -12.33
C PHE A 86 -5.72 -4.48 -11.09
N GLY A 87 -5.43 -5.40 -10.16
CA GLY A 87 -6.27 -5.66 -8.99
C GLY A 87 -5.91 -4.85 -7.74
N TYR A 88 -4.60 -4.68 -7.49
CA TYR A 88 -4.09 -4.17 -6.20
C TYR A 88 -4.53 -2.73 -5.89
N ASN A 89 -4.59 -1.86 -6.89
CA ASN A 89 -5.06 -0.49 -6.69
C ASN A 89 -6.54 -0.46 -6.25
N GLY A 90 -7.39 -1.29 -6.87
CA GLY A 90 -8.80 -1.41 -6.48
C GLY A 90 -8.98 -1.97 -5.08
N MET A 91 -8.15 -2.94 -4.69
CA MET A 91 -8.11 -3.46 -3.31
C MET A 91 -7.80 -2.37 -2.29
N LEU A 92 -6.78 -1.53 -2.55
CA LEU A 92 -6.42 -0.42 -1.67
C LEU A 92 -7.49 0.68 -1.62
N VAL A 93 -8.15 0.96 -2.74
CA VAL A 93 -9.33 1.87 -2.76
C VAL A 93 -10.41 1.30 -1.84
N GLY A 94 -10.72 0.00 -1.96
CA GLY A 94 -11.70 -0.67 -1.12
C GLY A 94 -11.35 -0.62 0.37
N MET A 95 -10.09 -0.86 0.71
CA MET A 95 -9.59 -0.74 2.10
C MET A 95 -9.70 0.68 2.63
N ALA A 96 -9.19 1.67 1.90
CA ALA A 96 -9.18 3.06 2.35
C ALA A 96 -10.60 3.59 2.58
N LEU A 97 -11.52 3.36 1.64
CA LEU A 97 -12.90 3.81 1.80
C LEU A 97 -13.59 3.11 2.98
N SER A 98 -13.28 1.84 3.25
CA SER A 98 -13.84 1.08 4.38
C SER A 98 -13.41 1.60 5.76
N ILE A 99 -12.37 2.43 5.81
CA ILE A 99 -11.86 3.08 7.02
C ILE A 99 -12.44 4.49 7.14
N TYR A 100 -12.38 5.24 6.04
CA TYR A 100 -12.68 6.66 6.08
C TYR A 100 -14.16 7.00 5.89
N LEU A 101 -14.98 6.06 5.41
CA LEU A 101 -16.40 6.23 5.17
C LEU A 101 -17.23 5.19 5.95
N ALA A 102 -18.42 5.58 6.39
CA ALA A 102 -19.30 4.68 7.13
C ALA A 102 -19.97 3.67 6.18
N ALA A 103 -20.00 2.39 6.59
CA ALA A 103 -20.54 1.31 5.79
C ALA A 103 -22.08 1.35 5.72
N ASN A 104 -22.60 1.90 4.62
CA ASN A 104 -24.01 1.88 4.24
C ASN A 104 -24.16 1.35 2.79
N PRO A 105 -25.38 1.12 2.27
CA PRO A 105 -25.55 0.61 0.91
C PRO A 105 -24.92 1.48 -0.18
N LEU A 106 -24.96 2.82 -0.04
CA LEU A 106 -24.38 3.75 -1.00
C LEU A 106 -22.84 3.72 -0.96
N PHE A 107 -22.25 3.52 0.22
CA PHE A 107 -20.81 3.30 0.36
C PHE A 107 -20.31 2.15 -0.53
N TRP A 108 -21.04 1.03 -0.59
CA TRP A 108 -20.65 -0.10 -1.44
C TRP A 108 -20.69 0.24 -2.92
N ALA A 109 -21.71 0.98 -3.37
CA ALA A 109 -21.77 1.47 -4.75
C ALA A 109 -20.61 2.44 -5.06
N TYR A 110 -20.31 3.33 -4.11
CA TYR A 110 -19.18 4.26 -4.21
C TYR A 110 -17.86 3.51 -4.33
N LEU A 111 -17.63 2.51 -3.49
CA LEU A 111 -16.46 1.63 -3.52
C LEU A 111 -16.31 0.90 -4.86
N VAL A 112 -17.39 0.33 -5.40
CA VAL A 112 -17.37 -0.34 -6.71
C VAL A 112 -16.94 0.62 -7.82
N VAL A 113 -17.50 1.84 -7.83
CA VAL A 113 -17.13 2.88 -8.80
C VAL A 113 -15.65 3.25 -8.65
N GLY A 114 -15.18 3.50 -7.43
CA GLY A 114 -13.79 3.81 -7.15
C GLY A 114 -12.81 2.73 -7.59
N ALA A 115 -13.09 1.48 -7.23
CA ALA A 115 -12.28 0.35 -7.60
C ALA A 115 -12.18 0.18 -9.13
N GLY A 116 -13.30 0.33 -9.85
CA GLY A 116 -13.31 0.30 -11.32
C GLY A 116 -12.55 1.47 -11.95
N ILE A 117 -12.77 2.70 -11.48
CA ILE A 117 -12.07 3.89 -11.97
C ILE A 117 -10.55 3.78 -11.75
N SER A 118 -10.11 3.14 -10.67
CA SER A 118 -8.68 2.95 -10.40
C SER A 118 -7.94 2.22 -11.54
N VAL A 119 -8.64 1.35 -12.29
CA VAL A 119 -8.10 0.68 -13.49
C VAL A 119 -7.95 1.66 -14.64
N VAL A 120 -8.93 2.53 -14.87
CA VAL A 120 -8.85 3.56 -15.92
C VAL A 120 -7.71 4.53 -15.62
N VAL A 121 -7.58 4.99 -14.37
CA VAL A 121 -6.47 5.82 -13.91
C VAL A 121 -5.14 5.10 -14.09
N MET A 122 -5.08 3.81 -13.76
CA MET A 122 -3.89 2.99 -13.97
C MET A 122 -3.48 2.94 -15.44
N LEU A 123 -4.42 2.67 -16.35
CA LEU A 123 -4.14 2.64 -17.79
C LEU A 123 -3.64 3.99 -18.30
N ALA A 124 -4.27 5.09 -17.87
CA ALA A 124 -3.84 6.44 -18.23
C ALA A 124 -2.42 6.74 -17.74
N MET A 125 -2.12 6.44 -16.48
CA MET A 125 -0.78 6.65 -15.90
C MET A 125 0.27 5.75 -16.54
N VAL A 126 -0.04 4.48 -16.85
CA VAL A 126 0.88 3.57 -17.54
C VAL A 126 1.23 4.12 -18.92
N ASN A 127 0.23 4.64 -19.64
CA ASN A 127 0.44 5.24 -20.95
C ASN A 127 1.36 6.47 -20.90
N ILE A 128 1.34 7.23 -19.81
CA ILE A 128 2.25 8.36 -19.57
C ILE A 128 3.64 7.85 -19.14
N ALA A 129 3.69 6.98 -18.13
CA ALA A 129 4.92 6.50 -17.49
C ALA A 129 5.78 5.63 -18.41
N LYS A 130 5.20 4.98 -19.44
CA LYS A 130 5.95 4.17 -20.41
C LYS A 130 7.04 4.98 -21.13
N THR A 131 6.85 6.29 -21.28
CA THR A 131 7.86 7.19 -21.90
C THR A 131 9.19 7.20 -21.14
N TRP A 132 9.12 7.10 -19.81
CA TRP A 132 10.28 6.99 -18.92
C TRP A 132 10.50 5.58 -18.39
N GLY A 133 9.69 4.61 -18.86
CA GLY A 133 9.59 3.21 -18.40
C GLY A 133 9.86 3.02 -16.92
N VAL A 134 9.08 3.71 -16.10
CA VAL A 134 8.97 3.52 -14.65
C VAL A 134 7.59 2.94 -14.32
N PRO A 135 7.46 2.13 -13.25
CA PRO A 135 6.17 1.61 -12.83
C PRO A 135 5.28 2.73 -12.26
N VAL A 136 3.96 2.57 -12.38
CA VAL A 136 2.99 3.53 -11.81
C VAL A 136 2.73 3.31 -10.31
N LEU A 137 3.19 2.18 -9.76
CA LEU A 137 3.07 1.84 -8.35
C LEU A 137 1.61 1.95 -7.88
N THR A 138 1.38 2.49 -6.68
CA THR A 138 0.05 2.70 -6.09
C THR A 138 -0.51 4.10 -6.40
N ALA A 139 0.07 4.84 -7.35
CA ALA A 139 -0.42 6.17 -7.76
C ALA A 139 -1.90 6.15 -8.22
N PRO A 140 -2.39 5.12 -8.96
CA PRO A 140 -3.79 5.06 -9.34
C PRO A 140 -4.73 4.95 -8.14
N PHE A 141 -4.36 4.15 -7.14
CA PHE A 141 -5.07 4.07 -5.87
C PHE A 141 -5.09 5.43 -5.15
N VAL A 142 -3.94 6.09 -5.00
CA VAL A 142 -3.83 7.37 -4.29
C VAL A 142 -4.73 8.43 -4.93
N LEU A 143 -4.60 8.63 -6.24
CA LEU A 143 -5.36 9.66 -6.95
C LEU A 143 -6.87 9.39 -6.89
N THR A 144 -7.27 8.14 -7.16
CA THR A 144 -8.70 7.77 -7.14
C THR A 144 -9.29 7.98 -5.74
N THR A 145 -8.60 7.53 -4.71
CA THR A 145 -9.07 7.65 -3.32
C THR A 145 -9.11 9.11 -2.87
N TRP A 146 -8.11 9.93 -3.19
CA TRP A 146 -8.14 11.36 -2.88
C TRP A 146 -9.34 12.06 -3.49
N LEU A 147 -9.62 11.81 -4.78
CA LEU A 147 -10.79 12.40 -5.46
C LEU A 147 -12.10 11.97 -4.78
N MET A 148 -12.18 10.71 -4.37
CA MET A 148 -13.37 10.18 -3.71
C MET A 148 -13.58 10.72 -2.30
N LEU A 149 -12.52 10.84 -1.50
CA LEU A 149 -12.58 11.39 -0.15
C LEU A 149 -12.86 12.90 -0.20
N LEU A 150 -12.20 13.65 -1.08
CA LEU A 150 -12.49 15.08 -1.26
C LEU A 150 -13.92 15.32 -1.75
N GLY A 151 -14.40 14.49 -2.67
CA GLY A 151 -15.78 14.55 -3.13
C GLY A 151 -16.79 14.30 -2.02
N SER A 152 -16.47 13.42 -1.06
CA SER A 152 -17.38 13.06 0.04
C SER A 152 -17.78 14.24 0.93
N TYR A 153 -16.94 15.28 1.05
CA TYR A 153 -17.28 16.52 1.74
C TYR A 153 -18.45 17.29 1.10
N ASN A 154 -18.72 17.07 -0.20
CA ASN A 154 -19.79 17.73 -0.93
C ASN A 154 -21.01 16.84 -1.17
N PHE A 155 -20.98 15.57 -0.72
CA PHE A 155 -22.06 14.61 -0.94
C PHE A 155 -22.69 14.19 0.38
N ALA A 156 -23.79 14.85 0.77
CA ALA A 156 -24.48 14.60 2.05
C ALA A 156 -24.94 13.14 2.26
N ALA A 157 -25.12 12.36 1.18
CA ALA A 157 -25.49 10.95 1.26
C ALA A 157 -24.30 10.02 1.60
N ILE A 158 -23.06 10.52 1.48
CA ILE A 158 -21.84 9.80 1.87
C ILE A 158 -21.49 10.20 3.30
N SER A 159 -21.63 9.25 4.22
CA SER A 159 -21.31 9.47 5.63
C SER A 159 -19.81 9.25 5.88
N LEU A 160 -19.17 10.23 6.50
CA LEU A 160 -17.76 10.15 6.89
C LEU A 160 -17.62 9.30 8.16
N ALA A 161 -16.47 8.62 8.31
CA ALA A 161 -16.07 7.91 9.52
C ALA A 161 -14.77 8.53 10.06
N ASP A 162 -13.63 7.84 9.90
CA ASP A 162 -12.37 8.21 10.55
C ASP A 162 -11.48 9.15 9.71
N LEU A 163 -12.08 10.12 9.01
CA LEU A 163 -11.29 11.15 8.31
C LEU A 163 -10.61 12.09 9.31
N PRO A 164 -9.36 12.51 9.04
CA PRO A 164 -8.69 13.48 9.90
C PRO A 164 -9.41 14.84 9.80
N PRO A 165 -9.60 15.56 10.92
CA PRO A 165 -10.25 16.86 10.90
C PRO A 165 -9.39 17.87 10.13
N PRO A 166 -9.98 18.71 9.24
CA PRO A 166 -9.27 19.78 8.58
C PRO A 166 -8.63 20.76 9.57
N ALA A 167 -7.33 20.99 9.44
CA ALA A 167 -6.59 21.93 10.29
C ALA A 167 -5.44 22.59 9.52
N LEU A 168 -5.04 23.80 9.95
CA LEU A 168 -3.84 24.44 9.43
C LEU A 168 -2.59 23.82 10.08
N PRO A 169 -1.47 23.65 9.35
CA PRO A 169 -0.26 23.10 9.91
C PRO A 169 0.27 23.95 11.06
N SER A 170 0.62 23.29 12.16
CA SER A 170 1.24 23.91 13.33
C SER A 170 2.50 23.15 13.73
N ILE A 171 3.45 23.88 14.31
CA ILE A 171 4.65 23.26 14.91
C ILE A 171 4.20 22.35 16.04
N HIS A 172 4.44 21.05 15.88
CA HIS A 172 4.21 20.08 16.94
C HIS A 172 5.41 20.11 17.87
N VAL A 173 5.24 20.68 19.06
CA VAL A 173 6.20 20.53 20.15
C VAL A 173 5.87 19.22 20.87
N ALA A 174 6.21 18.09 20.24
CA ALA A 174 6.08 16.80 20.91
C ALA A 174 7.19 16.67 21.96
N SER A 175 6.84 16.26 23.18
CA SER A 175 7.84 15.74 24.11
C SER A 175 8.40 14.45 23.49
N ALA A 176 9.65 14.50 23.00
CA ALA A 176 10.33 13.33 22.48
C ALA A 176 10.53 12.31 23.61
N MET A 177 9.55 11.44 23.80
CA MET A 177 9.68 10.29 24.69
C MET A 177 10.15 9.12 23.84
N PRO A 178 11.34 8.56 24.12
CA PRO A 178 11.78 7.32 23.49
C PRO A 178 10.73 6.23 23.71
N LEU A 179 10.38 5.50 22.66
CA LEU A 179 9.58 4.29 22.79
C LEU A 179 10.38 3.24 23.57
N ASP A 180 9.71 2.47 24.42
CA ASP A 180 10.34 1.28 25.02
C ASP A 180 10.58 0.19 23.96
N SER A 181 11.30 -0.86 24.35
CA SER A 181 11.70 -1.92 23.41
C SER A 181 10.52 -2.70 22.82
N LEU A 182 9.43 -2.87 23.57
CA LEU A 182 8.26 -3.60 23.10
C LEU A 182 7.43 -2.73 22.14
N ALA A 183 7.22 -1.46 22.51
CA ALA A 183 6.57 -0.47 21.66
C ALA A 183 7.33 -0.25 20.35
N LEU A 184 8.65 -0.39 20.34
CA LEU A 184 9.44 -0.34 19.11
C LEU A 184 9.15 -1.52 18.18
N VAL A 185 9.00 -2.74 18.74
CA VAL A 185 8.64 -3.93 17.96
C VAL A 185 7.22 -3.78 17.41
N ASP A 186 6.28 -3.32 18.23
CA ASP A 186 4.90 -3.09 17.78
C ASP A 186 4.85 -2.01 16.70
N ALA A 187 5.54 -0.88 16.87
CA ALA A 187 5.63 0.17 15.85
C ALA A 187 6.22 -0.34 14.53
N ALA A 188 7.23 -1.21 14.59
CA ALA A 188 7.82 -1.82 13.41
C ALA A 188 6.82 -2.72 12.68
N LEU A 189 6.12 -3.59 13.40
CA LEU A 189 5.10 -4.49 12.85
C LEU A 189 3.89 -3.72 12.34
N PHE A 190 3.47 -2.66 13.04
CA PHE A 190 2.41 -1.76 12.60
C PHE A 190 2.82 -1.04 11.32
N GLY A 191 4.07 -0.59 11.20
CA GLY A 191 4.57 -0.01 9.96
C GLY A 191 4.39 -0.94 8.75
N VAL A 192 4.55 -2.26 8.92
CA VAL A 192 4.28 -3.24 7.86
C VAL A 192 2.79 -3.40 7.60
N SER A 193 1.97 -3.58 8.64
CA SER A 193 0.52 -3.78 8.48
C SER A 193 -0.24 -2.54 8.01
N GLN A 194 0.27 -1.35 8.30
CA GLN A 194 -0.29 -0.05 7.89
C GLN A 194 -0.22 0.17 6.37
N VAL A 195 0.54 -0.64 5.63
CA VAL A 195 0.46 -0.67 4.15
C VAL A 195 -0.96 -1.03 3.68
N PHE A 196 -1.68 -1.82 4.47
CA PHE A 196 -3.10 -2.13 4.29
C PHE A 196 -3.97 -1.41 5.33
N PHE A 197 -3.51 -0.28 5.88
CA PHE A 197 -4.22 0.54 6.87
C PHE A 197 -4.56 -0.17 8.19
N ILE A 198 -3.79 -1.19 8.56
CA ILE A 198 -4.04 -2.00 9.75
C ILE A 198 -2.99 -1.68 10.81
N GLY A 199 -3.41 -1.26 12.01
CA GLY A 199 -2.55 -1.12 13.19
C GLY A 199 -2.59 -2.36 14.07
N ASN A 200 -2.06 -3.50 13.61
CA ASN A 200 -2.10 -4.76 14.35
C ASN A 200 -0.82 -5.59 14.17
N ALA A 201 -0.14 -5.91 15.28
CA ALA A 201 1.16 -6.55 15.27
C ALA A 201 1.12 -7.97 14.67
N ILE A 202 0.09 -8.75 15.00
CA ILE A 202 -0.10 -10.11 14.47
C ILE A 202 -0.26 -10.05 12.94
N THR A 203 -1.03 -9.08 12.45
CA THR A 203 -1.19 -8.84 11.01
C THR A 203 0.14 -8.45 10.36
N GLY A 204 0.94 -7.61 11.01
CA GLY A 204 2.31 -7.28 10.59
C GLY A 204 3.21 -8.51 10.46
N VAL A 205 3.14 -9.43 11.44
CA VAL A 205 3.85 -10.72 11.39
C VAL A 205 3.37 -11.57 10.21
N ILE A 206 2.05 -11.71 10.02
CA ILE A 206 1.48 -12.45 8.89
C ILE A 206 1.97 -11.87 7.56
N PHE A 207 2.02 -10.54 7.43
CA PHE A 207 2.48 -9.88 6.20
C PHE A 207 3.99 -10.07 5.97
N LEU A 208 4.83 -10.01 7.01
CA LEU A 208 6.25 -10.34 6.90
C LEU A 208 6.47 -11.80 6.47
N LEU A 209 5.71 -12.74 7.02
CA LEU A 209 5.73 -14.14 6.61
C LEU A 209 5.26 -14.31 5.16
N ALA A 210 4.23 -13.58 4.75
CA ALA A 210 3.73 -13.57 3.38
C ALA A 210 4.78 -13.04 2.40
N LEU A 211 5.52 -11.98 2.76
CA LEU A 211 6.66 -11.51 1.98
C LEU A 211 7.75 -12.58 1.89
N LEU A 212 8.07 -13.25 3.01
CA LEU A 212 9.10 -14.30 3.06
C LEU A 212 8.79 -15.48 2.13
N VAL A 213 7.51 -15.83 1.97
CA VAL A 213 7.05 -16.85 1.02
C VAL A 213 7.41 -16.52 -0.43
N SER A 214 7.35 -15.24 -0.82
CA SER A 214 7.69 -14.79 -2.18
C SER A 214 9.17 -14.47 -2.32
N SER A 215 9.72 -13.68 -1.39
CA SER A 215 11.10 -13.19 -1.45
C SER A 215 11.62 -12.86 -0.05
N ARG A 216 12.68 -13.56 0.37
CA ARG A 216 13.42 -13.24 1.60
C ARG A 216 13.96 -11.81 1.62
N TRP A 217 14.30 -11.27 0.45
CA TRP A 217 14.82 -9.90 0.34
C TRP A 217 13.71 -8.88 0.50
N ALA A 218 12.52 -9.12 -0.06
CA ALA A 218 11.37 -8.23 0.17
C ALA A 218 11.03 -8.15 1.67
N ALA A 219 11.01 -9.30 2.37
CA ALA A 219 10.80 -9.33 3.82
C ALA A 219 11.91 -8.58 4.59
N ALA A 220 13.18 -8.77 4.22
CA ALA A 220 14.30 -8.08 4.84
C ALA A 220 14.25 -6.56 4.62
N TYR A 221 13.94 -6.10 3.40
CA TYR A 221 13.79 -4.68 3.09
C TYR A 221 12.58 -4.05 3.78
N ALA A 222 11.47 -4.78 3.90
CA ALA A 222 10.32 -4.33 4.68
C ALA A 222 10.71 -4.07 6.14
N LEU A 223 11.38 -5.04 6.77
CA LEU A 223 11.80 -4.93 8.18
C LEU A 223 12.87 -3.83 8.37
N ALA A 224 13.88 -3.78 7.51
CA ALA A 224 14.91 -2.74 7.58
C ALA A 224 14.33 -1.34 7.31
N GLY A 225 13.41 -1.23 6.35
CA GLY A 225 12.74 0.01 5.99
C GLY A 225 11.91 0.59 7.14
N THR A 226 11.09 -0.23 7.82
CA THR A 226 10.29 0.21 8.98
C THR A 226 11.17 0.61 10.16
N VAL A 227 12.23 -0.17 10.48
CA VAL A 227 13.15 0.15 11.58
C VAL A 227 13.90 1.45 11.31
N LEU A 228 14.43 1.63 10.10
CA LEU A 228 15.10 2.88 9.71
C LEU A 228 14.12 4.06 9.75
N ALA A 229 12.89 3.87 9.30
CA ALA A 229 11.88 4.92 9.33
C ALA A 229 11.56 5.40 10.76
N ILE A 230 11.41 4.46 11.70
CA ILE A 230 11.20 4.80 13.12
C ILE A 230 12.38 5.58 13.67
N ALA A 231 13.62 5.11 13.44
CA ALA A 231 14.82 5.79 13.92
C ALA A 231 14.93 7.23 13.39
N VAL A 232 14.66 7.44 12.09
CA VAL A 232 14.65 8.76 11.46
C VAL A 232 13.54 9.62 12.05
N ALA A 233 12.31 9.09 12.18
CA ALA A 233 11.18 9.84 12.73
C ALA A 233 11.43 10.29 14.18
N GLN A 234 12.00 9.41 15.01
CA GLN A 234 12.40 9.75 16.39
C GLN A 234 13.51 10.79 16.43
N THR A 235 14.53 10.64 15.59
CA THR A 235 15.67 11.58 15.52
C THR A 235 15.22 12.98 15.09
N LEU A 236 14.24 13.07 14.18
CA LEU A 236 13.68 14.33 13.72
C LEU A 236 12.56 14.88 14.62
N GLY A 237 12.22 14.19 15.72
CA GLY A 237 11.22 14.66 16.68
C GLY A 237 9.77 14.59 16.18
N ALA A 238 9.44 13.62 15.32
CA ALA A 238 8.05 13.40 14.92
C ALA A 238 7.18 12.94 16.11
N ASN A 239 5.86 13.12 15.99
CA ASN A 239 4.90 12.77 17.05
C ASN A 239 5.00 11.29 17.44
N SER A 240 5.24 11.01 18.73
CA SER A 240 5.45 9.65 19.24
C SER A 240 4.23 8.73 19.06
N ASP A 241 3.01 9.25 19.15
CA ASP A 241 1.79 8.44 18.94
C ASP A 241 1.67 8.01 17.48
N ALA A 242 1.99 8.89 16.53
CA ALA A 242 2.02 8.57 15.11
C ALA A 242 3.12 7.56 14.76
N ILE A 243 4.28 7.64 15.43
CA ILE A 243 5.35 6.63 15.30
C ILE A 243 4.86 5.29 15.87
N ALA A 244 4.31 5.29 17.09
CA ALA A 244 3.79 4.09 17.77
C ALA A 244 2.66 3.42 16.96
N ALA A 245 1.81 4.21 16.31
CA ALA A 245 0.77 3.73 15.41
C ALA A 245 1.28 3.24 14.03
N GLY A 246 2.59 3.30 13.78
CA GLY A 246 3.21 2.86 12.53
C GLY A 246 3.01 3.80 11.33
N LEU A 247 2.50 5.02 11.54
CA LEU A 247 2.11 5.94 10.47
C LEU A 247 3.31 6.56 9.71
N PHE A 248 4.50 6.48 10.29
CA PHE A 248 5.75 6.82 9.59
C PHE A 248 6.43 5.61 8.94
N GLY A 249 5.92 4.38 9.15
CA GLY A 249 6.58 3.15 8.68
C GLY A 249 6.10 2.66 7.31
N PHE A 250 4.80 2.79 6.99
CA PHE A 250 4.22 2.09 5.84
C PHE A 250 4.70 2.57 4.46
N SER A 251 4.81 3.88 4.23
CA SER A 251 5.36 4.39 2.97
C SER A 251 6.85 4.03 2.83
N PRO A 252 7.71 4.24 3.84
CA PRO A 252 9.10 3.78 3.79
C PRO A 252 9.28 2.27 3.59
N VAL A 253 8.41 1.42 4.15
CA VAL A 253 8.40 -0.04 3.88
C VAL A 253 8.25 -0.30 2.38
N LEU A 254 7.26 0.30 1.73
CA LEU A 254 7.04 0.14 0.30
C LEU A 254 8.21 0.69 -0.53
N THR A 255 8.77 1.84 -0.16
CA THR A 255 9.96 2.40 -0.84
C THR A 255 11.13 1.44 -0.73
N ALA A 256 11.39 0.90 0.46
CA ALA A 256 12.50 -0.02 0.70
C ALA A 256 12.35 -1.31 -0.11
N ILE A 257 11.15 -1.90 -0.17
CA ILE A 257 10.86 -3.06 -1.01
C ILE A 257 11.07 -2.71 -2.49
N ALA A 258 10.47 -1.62 -2.98
CA ALA A 258 10.49 -1.26 -4.39
C ALA A 258 11.91 -0.98 -4.92
N ILE A 259 12.69 -0.18 -4.19
CA ILE A 259 14.07 0.15 -4.59
C ILE A 259 14.99 -1.04 -4.35
N GLY A 260 14.83 -1.77 -3.24
CA GLY A 260 15.75 -2.85 -2.86
C GLY A 260 15.61 -4.10 -3.72
N THR A 261 14.37 -4.49 -4.04
CA THR A 261 14.12 -5.70 -4.85
C THR A 261 14.42 -5.51 -6.33
N MET A 262 14.56 -4.27 -6.82
CA MET A 262 14.94 -4.02 -8.20
C MET A 262 16.35 -4.49 -8.60
N PHE A 263 17.23 -4.73 -7.62
CA PHE A 263 18.62 -5.14 -7.86
C PHE A 263 18.91 -6.61 -7.49
N ASP A 264 17.89 -7.37 -7.08
CA ASP A 264 17.88 -8.80 -6.69
C ASP A 264 18.85 -9.23 -5.56
N THR A 265 19.94 -8.50 -5.31
CA THR A 265 20.99 -8.81 -4.34
C THR A 265 21.44 -7.54 -3.60
N PRO A 266 21.55 -7.58 -2.25
CA PRO A 266 22.02 -6.43 -1.48
C PRO A 266 23.52 -6.24 -1.69
N ARG A 267 23.89 -5.23 -2.46
CA ARG A 267 25.26 -4.69 -2.53
C ARG A 267 25.34 -3.45 -1.63
N PRO A 268 26.52 -3.10 -1.07
CA PRO A 268 26.64 -1.92 -0.21
C PRO A 268 26.09 -0.63 -0.84
N ARG A 269 26.31 -0.42 -2.15
CA ARG A 269 25.76 0.72 -2.90
C ARG A 269 24.23 0.70 -2.98
N VAL A 270 23.63 -0.46 -3.22
CA VAL A 270 22.17 -0.65 -3.23
C VAL A 270 21.60 -0.41 -1.84
N VAL A 271 22.22 -0.95 -0.79
CA VAL A 271 21.78 -0.74 0.60
C VAL A 271 21.81 0.74 0.96
N PHE A 272 22.88 1.47 0.59
CA PHE A 272 22.95 2.92 0.79
C PHE A 272 21.84 3.66 0.03
N TYR A 273 21.60 3.28 -1.24
CA TYR A 273 20.57 3.91 -2.06
C TYR A 273 19.15 3.68 -1.50
N VAL A 274 18.87 2.45 -1.06
CA VAL A 274 17.62 2.08 -0.37
C VAL A 274 17.46 2.88 0.93
N ALA A 275 18.51 2.98 1.74
CA ALA A 275 18.49 3.75 2.98
C ALA A 275 18.20 5.23 2.71
N ALA A 276 18.86 5.84 1.73
CA ALA A 276 18.62 7.23 1.33
C ALA A 276 17.17 7.46 0.86
N ALA A 277 16.62 6.55 0.03
CA ALA A 277 15.23 6.61 -0.39
C ALA A 277 14.25 6.47 0.79
N THR A 278 14.54 5.55 1.71
CA THR A 278 13.73 5.31 2.91
C THR A 278 13.70 6.55 3.81
N ILE A 279 14.87 7.14 4.10
CA ILE A 279 15.00 8.39 4.88
C ILE A 279 14.20 9.51 4.21
N PHE A 280 14.36 9.69 2.90
CA PHE A 280 13.65 10.75 2.17
C PHE A 280 12.14 10.50 2.12
N THR A 281 11.69 9.24 2.16
CA THR A 281 10.27 8.89 2.26
C THR A 281 9.67 9.35 3.60
N VAL A 282 10.40 9.24 4.71
CA VAL A 282 9.94 9.76 6.02
C VAL A 282 9.76 11.27 5.99
N ILE A 283 10.71 12.00 5.38
CA ILE A 283 10.63 13.46 5.22
C ILE A 283 9.44 13.83 4.33
N THR A 284 9.25 13.11 3.22
CA THR A 284 8.13 13.32 2.30
C THR A 284 6.78 13.00 2.95
N GLN A 285 6.72 11.97 3.82
CA GLN A 285 5.56 11.64 4.63
C GLN A 285 5.16 12.82 5.54
N ALA A 286 6.12 13.39 6.28
CA ALA A 286 5.87 14.55 7.14
C ALA A 286 5.42 15.78 6.32
N ALA A 287 6.05 16.03 5.17
CA ALA A 287 5.72 17.14 4.29
C ALA A 287 4.29 17.02 3.73
N LEU A 288 3.92 15.85 3.23
CA LEU A 288 2.57 15.61 2.70
C LEU A 288 1.51 15.58 3.80
N ASN A 289 1.84 15.09 5.01
CA ASN A 289 0.93 15.16 6.14
C ASN A 289 0.56 16.62 6.43
N SER A 290 1.55 17.52 6.46
CA SER A 290 1.33 18.96 6.60
C SER A 290 0.54 19.54 5.43
N ALA A 291 0.87 19.16 4.19
CA ALA A 291 0.22 19.72 3.00
C ALA A 291 -1.27 19.34 2.86
N LEU A 292 -1.67 18.13 3.27
CA LEU A 292 -3.05 17.65 3.17
C LEU A 292 -3.87 17.86 4.44
N MET A 293 -3.26 18.27 5.54
CA MET A 293 -3.96 18.58 6.79
C MET A 293 -5.12 19.60 6.60
N PRO A 294 -4.97 20.69 5.80
CA PRO A 294 -6.08 21.62 5.55
C PRO A 294 -7.25 21.00 4.79
N LEU A 295 -7.01 19.91 4.07
CA LEU A 295 -8.03 19.21 3.29
C LEU A 295 -8.72 18.09 4.07
N GLY A 296 -8.24 17.77 5.28
CA GLY A 296 -8.81 16.70 6.11
C GLY A 296 -8.81 15.34 5.43
N ILE A 297 -7.76 15.01 4.66
CA ILE A 297 -7.62 13.69 4.04
C ILE A 297 -6.23 13.09 4.35
N PRO A 298 -6.14 11.75 4.42
CA PRO A 298 -4.86 11.07 4.59
C PRO A 298 -3.96 11.20 3.35
N VAL A 299 -2.65 11.15 3.56
CA VAL A 299 -1.67 11.12 2.45
C VAL A 299 -1.62 9.79 1.73
N LEU A 300 -2.17 8.72 2.33
CA LEU A 300 -2.12 7.37 1.80
C LEU A 300 -0.65 7.00 1.48
N THR A 301 -0.41 6.23 0.41
CA THR A 301 0.95 5.86 -0.02
C THR A 301 1.58 6.89 -0.97
N ALA A 302 1.09 8.13 -1.02
CA ALA A 302 1.67 9.16 -1.89
C ALA A 302 3.17 9.43 -1.64
N PRO A 303 3.68 9.44 -0.38
CA PRO A 303 5.10 9.59 -0.12
C PRO A 303 5.95 8.48 -0.76
N PHE A 304 5.50 7.23 -0.66
CA PHE A 304 6.12 6.09 -1.31
C PHE A 304 6.22 6.28 -2.83
N VAL A 305 5.10 6.63 -3.48
CA VAL A 305 5.05 6.82 -4.94
C VAL A 305 6.02 7.91 -5.38
N ALA A 306 5.94 9.09 -4.75
CA ALA A 306 6.75 10.24 -5.11
C ALA A 306 8.25 9.94 -4.96
N VAL A 307 8.67 9.41 -3.82
CA VAL A 307 10.09 9.12 -3.57
C VAL A 307 10.58 7.98 -4.45
N THR A 308 9.79 6.93 -4.64
CA THR A 308 10.20 5.83 -5.53
C THR A 308 10.39 6.34 -6.95
N TRP A 309 9.52 7.19 -7.50
CA TRP A 309 9.77 7.82 -8.81
C TRP A 309 11.03 8.67 -8.84
N LEU A 310 11.27 9.51 -7.83
CA LEU A 310 12.47 10.35 -7.75
C LEU A 310 13.76 9.53 -7.69
N PHE A 311 13.71 8.34 -7.10
CA PHE A 311 14.86 7.42 -7.03
C PHE A 311 14.90 6.45 -8.21
N LEU A 312 13.81 6.18 -8.92
CA LEU A 312 13.82 5.28 -10.09
C LEU A 312 14.20 5.98 -11.40
N LEU A 313 13.75 7.23 -11.60
CA LEU A 313 14.02 7.97 -12.85
C LEU A 313 15.52 8.17 -13.14
N PRO A 314 16.38 8.48 -12.15
CA PRO A 314 17.82 8.65 -12.40
C PRO A 314 18.57 7.33 -12.64
N LEU A 315 18.06 6.19 -12.15
CA LEU A 315 18.76 4.90 -12.19
C LEU A 315 19.16 4.44 -13.59
N ARG A 316 18.44 4.89 -14.62
CA ARG A 316 18.80 4.63 -16.03
C ARG A 316 20.20 5.12 -16.41
N LYS A 317 20.79 6.02 -15.61
CA LYS A 317 22.11 6.61 -15.83
C LYS A 317 23.10 6.29 -14.70
N LEU A 318 22.70 5.59 -13.65
CA LEU A 318 23.54 5.30 -12.49
C LEU A 318 24.09 3.88 -12.58
N VAL A 319 25.38 3.70 -12.22
CA VAL A 319 26.02 2.39 -12.08
C VAL A 319 26.11 2.07 -10.58
N LEU A 320 25.10 1.38 -10.06
CA LEU A 320 25.00 0.96 -8.66
C LEU A 320 25.58 -0.44 -8.40
#